data_AF-A0A7S2NQH3-F1
#
_entry.id   AF-A0A7S2NQH3-F1
#
_cell.length_a   1.000
_cell.length_b   1.000
_cell.length_c   1.000
_cell.angle_alpha   90.00
_cell.angle_beta   90.00
_cell.angle_gamma   90.00
#
_symmetry.space_group_name_H-M   'P 1'
#
loop_
_entity.id
_entity.type
_entity.pdbx_description
1 polymer ?
#
loop_
_entity_poly.entity_id
_entity_poly.type
_entity_poly.pdbx_seq_one_letter_code
_entity_poly.pdbx_strand_id
1 'polypeptide(L)'
;SPHQPVASAHRCSHCPPNLCKGKVIEQWLETLAPSRCVYVGDGEGDYCPATRLRVNDMILARQPPHNSLLKLCRARPKTISATVLEWGSDADVLHGGSALLAAMRKALDPF
;
A
#
# COMPACT_ATOMS: atom_id res chain seq x y z
N SER A 1 -15.86 0.12 12.06
CA SER A 1 -15.43 1.49 11.73
C SER A 1 -13.90 1.58 11.68
N PRO A 2 -13.33 2.24 10.66
CA PRO A 2 -11.92 2.57 10.55
C PRO A 2 -11.50 3.69 11.50
N HIS A 3 -12.39 4.65 11.76
CA HIS A 3 -12.20 5.72 12.74
C HIS A 3 -12.62 5.28 14.13
N GLN A 4 -11.80 5.60 15.13
CA GLN A 4 -12.08 5.37 16.55
C GLN A 4 -11.64 6.60 17.37
N PRO A 5 -12.32 6.95 18.47
CA PRO A 5 -11.78 7.88 19.46
C PRO A 5 -10.42 7.39 19.99
N VAL A 6 -9.49 8.30 20.24
CA VAL A 6 -8.17 7.95 20.80
C VAL A 6 -8.29 7.22 22.14
N ALA A 7 -9.26 7.60 22.98
CA ALA A 7 -9.55 6.96 24.26
C ALA A 7 -10.02 5.49 24.13
N SER A 8 -10.49 5.09 22.95
CA SER A 8 -10.94 3.73 22.63
C SER A 8 -10.28 3.26 21.32
N ALA A 9 -8.96 3.47 21.23
CA ALA A 9 -8.18 3.21 20.02
C ALA A 9 -8.28 1.75 19.56
N HIS A 10 -8.10 1.55 18.25
CA HIS A 10 -8.06 0.22 17.67
C HIS A 10 -6.78 -0.54 18.06
N ARG A 11 -6.76 -1.86 17.85
CA ARG A 11 -5.62 -2.74 18.18
C ARG A 11 -4.57 -2.89 17.06
N CYS A 12 -4.68 -2.14 15.95
CA CYS A 12 -3.65 -2.16 14.91
C CYS A 12 -2.35 -1.52 15.41
N SER A 13 -1.23 -2.21 15.24
CA SER A 13 0.11 -1.79 15.70
C SER A 13 0.80 -0.79 14.77
N HIS A 14 0.30 -0.60 13.55
CA HIS A 14 0.97 0.23 12.53
C HIS A 14 0.28 1.57 12.30
N CYS A 15 -1.04 1.64 12.55
CA CYS A 15 -1.82 2.82 12.25
C CYS A 15 -1.91 3.79 13.44
N PRO A 16 -2.15 5.09 13.20
CA PRO A 16 -2.38 6.04 14.29
C PRO A 16 -3.63 5.65 15.10
N PRO A 17 -3.68 5.94 16.42
CA PRO A 17 -4.71 5.43 17.33
C PRO A 17 -6.16 5.68 16.90
N ASN A 18 -6.37 6.78 16.17
CA ASN A 18 -7.69 7.26 15.74
C ASN A 18 -8.15 6.73 14.38
N LEU A 19 -7.28 6.12 13.56
CA LEU A 19 -7.61 5.71 12.20
C LEU A 19 -6.82 4.48 11.74
N CYS A 20 -7.52 3.36 11.56
CA CYS A 20 -6.93 2.19 10.92
C CYS A 20 -7.02 2.33 9.39
N LYS A 21 -5.91 2.72 8.75
CA LYS A 21 -5.81 2.79 7.29
C LYS A 21 -6.12 1.44 6.61
N GLY A 22 -5.80 0.31 7.25
CA GLY A 22 -6.16 -1.02 6.75
C GLY A 22 -7.67 -1.24 6.67
N LYS A 23 -8.42 -0.82 7.67
CA LYS A 23 -9.90 -0.88 7.62
C LYS A 23 -10.48 0.07 6.58
N VAL A 24 -9.83 1.21 6.33
CA VAL A 24 -10.25 2.12 5.25
C VAL A 24 -10.16 1.41 3.90
N ILE A 25 -9.02 0.76 3.61
CA ILE A 25 -8.86 0.10 2.32
C ILE A 25 -9.76 -1.13 2.18
N GLU A 26 -9.96 -1.93 3.24
CA GLU A 26 -10.91 -3.05 3.24
C GLU A 26 -12.32 -2.57 2.87
N GLN A 27 -12.83 -1.54 3.56
CA GLN A 27 -14.15 -0.99 3.28
C GLN A 27 -14.26 -0.39 1.87
N TRP A 28 -13.21 0.28 1.39
CA TRP A 28 -13.18 0.86 0.05
C TRP A 28 -13.22 -0.23 -1.04
N LEU A 29 -12.45 -1.30 -0.87
CA LEU A 29 -12.44 -2.46 -1.77
C LEU A 29 -13.79 -3.18 -1.80
N GLU A 30 -14.43 -3.34 -0.63
CA GLU A 30 -15.77 -3.93 -0.52
C GLU A 30 -16.84 -3.06 -1.18
N THR A 31 -16.78 -1.74 -0.98
CA THR A 31 -17.82 -0.81 -1.45
C THR A 31 -17.73 -0.57 -2.96
N LEU A 32 -16.54 -0.35 -3.49
CA LEU A 32 -16.37 -0.02 -4.90
C LEU A 32 -16.12 -1.24 -5.79
N ALA A 33 -15.75 -2.38 -5.19
CA ALA A 33 -15.41 -3.62 -5.90
C ALA A 33 -14.52 -3.40 -7.15
N PRO A 34 -13.42 -2.63 -7.05
CA PRO A 34 -12.61 -2.32 -8.22
C PRO A 34 -11.89 -3.57 -8.72
N SER A 35 -11.69 -3.65 -10.03
CA SER A 35 -10.92 -4.71 -10.67
C SER A 35 -9.47 -4.75 -10.17
N ARG A 36 -8.90 -3.59 -9.82
CA ARG A 36 -7.55 -3.47 -9.26
C ARG A 36 -7.41 -2.23 -8.37
N CYS A 37 -6.55 -2.32 -7.37
CA CYS A 37 -6.13 -1.22 -6.50
C CYS A 37 -4.62 -1.00 -6.64
N VAL A 38 -4.22 0.28 -6.67
CA VAL A 38 -2.83 0.71 -6.57
C VAL A 38 -2.72 1.58 -5.32
N TYR A 39 -2.02 1.09 -4.30
CA TYR A 39 -1.79 1.83 -3.05
C TYR A 39 -0.41 2.47 -3.09
N VAL A 40 -0.33 3.78 -2.82
CA VAL A 40 0.94 4.52 -2.79
C VAL A 40 1.26 4.91 -1.35
N GLY A 41 2.47 4.63 -0.88
CA GLY A 41 2.90 4.98 0.47
C GLY A 41 4.41 4.89 0.68
N ASP A 42 4.86 5.31 1.85
CA ASP A 42 6.28 5.46 2.20
C ASP A 42 6.58 5.01 3.65
N GLY A 43 5.63 5.22 4.56
CA GLY A 43 5.82 5.05 5.99
C GLY A 43 5.33 3.71 6.57
N GLU A 44 5.68 3.46 7.83
CA GLU A 44 5.20 2.28 8.57
C GLU A 44 3.67 2.23 8.67
N GLY A 45 3.00 3.38 8.77
CA GLY A 45 1.54 3.45 8.84
C GLY A 45 0.82 2.92 7.60
N ASP A 46 1.53 2.80 6.48
CA ASP A 46 1.02 2.27 5.21
C ASP A 46 1.19 0.76 5.09
N TYR A 47 1.90 0.12 6.02
CA TYR A 47 2.07 -1.33 6.00
C TYR A 47 0.76 -2.06 6.33
N CYS A 48 -0.07 -1.50 7.22
CA CYS A 48 -1.38 -2.08 7.52
C CYS A 48 -2.27 -2.20 6.27
N PRO A 49 -2.56 -1.14 5.50
CA PRO A 49 -3.34 -1.27 4.27
C PRO A 49 -2.63 -2.11 3.20
N ALA A 50 -1.30 -2.08 3.10
CA ALA A 50 -0.56 -2.95 2.17
C ALA A 50 -0.82 -4.44 2.42
N THR A 51 -0.98 -4.89 3.67
CA THR A 51 -1.32 -6.29 3.99
C THR A 51 -2.76 -6.69 3.63
N ARG A 52 -3.62 -5.74 3.25
CA ARG A 52 -5.04 -5.98 2.93
C ARG A 52 -5.33 -6.01 1.43
N LEU A 53 -4.32 -5.76 0.61
CA LEU A 53 -4.43 -5.76 -0.84
C LEU A 53 -4.38 -7.19 -1.39
N ARG A 54 -5.05 -7.41 -2.52
CA ARG A 54 -5.20 -8.71 -3.18
C ARG A 54 -4.01 -9.01 -4.08
N VAL A 55 -3.91 -10.25 -4.55
CA VAL A 55 -2.80 -10.72 -5.41
C VAL A 55 -2.64 -9.92 -6.70
N ASN A 56 -3.73 -9.39 -7.25
CA ASN A 56 -3.74 -8.58 -8.47
C ASN A 56 -3.54 -7.08 -8.20
N ASP A 57 -3.51 -6.65 -6.94
CA ASP A 57 -3.30 -5.25 -6.59
C ASP A 57 -1.79 -4.90 -6.57
N MET A 58 -1.48 -3.61 -6.44
CA MET A 58 -0.10 -3.11 -6.41
C MET A 58 0.15 -2.19 -5.21
N ILE A 59 1.37 -2.25 -4.69
CA ILE A 59 1.90 -1.32 -3.69
C ILE A 59 3.04 -0.54 -4.35
N LEU A 60 2.93 0.78 -4.41
CA LEU A 60 4.01 1.67 -4.78
C LEU A 60 4.67 2.17 -3.48
N ALA A 61 5.78 1.54 -3.10
CA ALA A 61 6.53 1.85 -1.89
C ALA A 61 7.73 2.75 -2.18
N ARG A 62 7.92 3.81 -1.39
CA ARG A 62 8.99 4.78 -1.63
C ARG A 62 10.39 4.16 -1.48
N GLN A 63 11.31 4.58 -2.34
CA GLN A 63 12.74 4.28 -2.26
C GLN A 63 13.42 5.00 -1.08
N PRO A 64 14.65 4.61 -0.68
CA PRO A 64 15.42 5.32 0.34
C PRO A 64 15.49 6.85 0.08
N PRO A 65 15.58 7.69 1.13
CA PRO A 65 15.83 7.32 2.53
C PRO A 65 14.56 7.05 3.36
N HIS A 66 13.39 7.55 2.95
CA HIS A 66 12.13 7.42 3.67
C HIS A 66 11.32 6.22 3.15
N ASN A 67 11.73 5.02 3.52
CA ASN A 67 11.27 3.77 2.89
C ASN A 67 10.81 2.69 3.89
N SER A 68 10.21 3.08 5.00
CA SER A 68 9.78 2.14 6.05
C SER A 68 8.76 1.13 5.53
N LEU A 69 7.85 1.54 4.64
CA LEU A 69 6.92 0.62 3.96
C LEU A 69 7.68 -0.45 3.16
N LEU A 70 8.61 -0.01 2.29
CA LEU A 70 9.38 -0.91 1.45
C LEU A 70 10.19 -1.92 2.29
N LYS A 71 10.81 -1.45 3.38
CA LYS A 71 11.55 -2.30 4.32
C LYS A 71 10.64 -3.36 4.96
N LEU A 72 9.45 -2.98 5.42
CA LEU A 72 8.50 -3.91 6.04
C LEU A 72 7.96 -4.94 5.05
N CYS A 73 7.61 -4.51 3.83
CA CYS A 73 7.16 -5.43 2.77
C CYS A 73 8.24 -6.47 2.44
N ARG A 74 9.50 -6.04 2.29
CA ARG A 74 10.63 -6.94 2.01
C ARG A 74 10.97 -7.85 3.20
N ALA A 75 10.86 -7.36 4.43
CA ALA A 75 11.14 -8.14 5.63
C ALA A 75 10.05 -9.19 5.93
N ARG A 76 8.82 -8.99 5.44
CA ARG A 76 7.66 -9.83 5.74
C ARG A 76 6.89 -10.21 4.47
N PRO A 77 7.52 -10.84 3.46
CA PRO A 77 6.90 -11.05 2.15
C PRO A 77 5.64 -11.94 2.22
N LYS A 78 5.57 -12.88 3.17
CA LYS A 78 4.41 -13.76 3.36
C LYS A 78 3.12 -13.03 3.79
N THR A 79 3.24 -11.79 4.24
CA THR A 79 2.10 -10.95 4.66
C THR A 79 1.56 -10.06 3.54
N ILE A 80 2.24 -10.05 2.39
CA ILE A 80 1.94 -9.17 1.27
C ILE A 80 1.52 -10.05 0.09
N SER A 81 0.27 -9.89 -0.34
CA SER A 81 -0.23 -10.57 -1.54
C SER A 81 -0.01 -9.74 -2.80
N ALA A 82 -0.10 -8.41 -2.71
CA ALA A 82 0.05 -7.50 -3.83
C ALA A 82 1.49 -7.41 -4.36
N THR A 83 1.63 -7.00 -5.62
CA THR A 83 2.95 -6.73 -6.22
C THR A 83 3.53 -5.44 -5.64
N VAL A 84 4.75 -5.50 -5.12
CA VAL A 84 5.46 -4.31 -4.59
C VAL A 84 6.36 -3.73 -5.67
N LEU A 85 6.12 -2.47 -6.03
CA LEU A 85 6.92 -1.66 -6.92
C LEU A 85 7.49 -0.47 -6.16
N GLU A 86 8.55 0.12 -6.69
CA GLU A 86 9.29 1.21 -6.04
C GLU A 86 9.13 2.52 -6.80
N TRP A 87 8.97 3.62 -6.07
CA TRP A 87 8.97 4.98 -6.62
C TRP A 87 9.99 5.86 -5.88
N GLY A 88 10.72 6.71 -6.60
CA GLY A 88 11.78 7.56 -6.04
C GLY A 88 11.40 9.03 -5.92
N SER A 89 10.54 9.51 -6.81
CA SER A 89 10.12 10.90 -6.90
C SER A 89 8.63 11.03 -7.18
N ASP A 90 8.08 12.21 -6.88
CA ASP A 90 6.69 12.51 -7.20
C ASP A 90 6.45 12.47 -8.71
N ALA A 91 7.48 12.74 -9.53
CA ALA A 91 7.41 12.57 -10.98
C ALA A 91 7.25 11.10 -11.39
N ASP A 92 7.85 10.16 -10.66
CA ASP A 92 7.64 8.73 -10.92
C ASP A 92 6.17 8.37 -10.76
N VAL A 93 5.54 8.86 -9.68
CA VAL A 93 4.14 8.55 -9.35
C VAL A 93 3.15 9.32 -10.22
N LEU A 94 3.33 10.64 -10.37
CA LEU A 94 2.36 11.53 -11.01
C LEU A 94 2.46 11.51 -12.54
N HIS A 95 3.68 11.45 -13.07
CA HIS A 95 3.91 11.48 -14.52
C HIS A 95 4.23 10.11 -15.10
N GLY A 96 4.28 9.09 -14.23
CA GLY A 96 4.65 7.76 -14.65
C GLY A 96 6.08 7.73 -15.17
N GLY A 97 7.05 7.87 -14.26
CA GLY A 97 8.47 7.71 -14.60
C GLY A 97 8.65 6.42 -15.42
N SER A 98 9.42 6.49 -16.51
CA SER A 98 9.43 5.44 -17.55
C SER A 98 9.68 4.03 -16.98
N ALA A 99 10.54 3.94 -15.97
CA ALA A 99 10.82 2.69 -15.25
C ALA A 99 9.62 2.19 -14.44
N LEU A 100 8.93 3.07 -13.71
CA LEU A 100 7.75 2.70 -12.92
C LEU A 100 6.59 2.29 -13.84
N LEU A 101 6.34 3.02 -14.93
CA LEU A 101 5.32 2.63 -15.92
C LEU A 101 5.65 1.29 -16.57
N ALA A 102 6.90 1.05 -16.93
CA ALA A 102 7.33 -0.23 -17.49
C ALA A 102 7.09 -1.37 -16.47
N ALA A 103 7.44 -1.15 -15.20
CA ALA A 103 7.22 -2.13 -14.14
C ALA A 103 5.72 -2.38 -13.89
N MET A 104 4.91 -1.33 -13.88
CA MET A 104 3.44 -1.43 -13.77
C MET A 104 2.85 -2.20 -14.95
N ARG A 105 3.24 -1.90 -16.20
CA ARG A 105 2.79 -2.63 -17.39
C ARG A 105 3.13 -4.12 -17.30
N LYS A 106 4.37 -4.44 -16.91
CA LYS A 106 4.81 -5.83 -16.70
C LYS A 106 4.01 -6.54 -15.60
N ALA A 107 3.62 -5.84 -14.54
CA ALA A 107 2.78 -6.40 -13.47
C ALA A 107 1.28 -6.42 -13.82
N LEU A 108 0.87 -5.74 -14.89
CA LEU A 108 -0.49 -5.76 -15.43
C LEU A 108 -0.69 -6.88 -16.46
N ASP A 109 0.34 -7.21 -17.24
CA ASP A 109 0.35 -8.30 -18.23
C ASP A 109 1.12 -9.51 -17.68
N PRO A 110 0.46 -10.47 -16.99
CA PRO A 110 1.14 -11.63 -16.43
C PRO A 110 1.62 -12.66 -17.47
N PHE A 111 1.42 -12.41 -18.77
CA PHE A 111 1.80 -13.26 -19.90
C PHE A 111 2.22 -12.44 -21.12
#